data_AF-A0A0E3ZYE1-F1
#
_entry.id   AF-A0A0E3ZYE1-F1
#
_cell.length_a   1.000
_cell.length_b   1.000
_cell.length_c   1.000
_cell.angle_alpha   90.00
_cell.angle_beta   90.00
_cell.angle_gamma   90.00
#
_symmetry.space_group_name_H-M   'P 1'
#
loop_
_entity.id
_entity.type
_entity.pdbx_description
1 polymer ?
#
loop_
_entity_poly.entity_id
_entity_poly.type
_entity_poly.pdbx_seq_one_letter_code
_entity_poly.pdbx_strand_id
1 'polypeptide(L)' 'MSQQTYTSIPPTSDSVYWMLKSSDGKTSIFVPRDKELDRKLKVKFQAEVAARTSVKRKR' A
#
# COMPACT_ATOMS: atom_id res chain seq x y z
N MET A 1 -5.49 22.98 -0.65
CA MET A 1 -4.65 21.81 -0.28
C MET A 1 -4.91 20.71 -1.29
N SER A 2 -3.97 20.46 -2.20
CA SER A 2 -4.06 19.41 -3.22
C SER A 2 -4.07 18.04 -2.55
N GLN A 3 -5.21 17.34 -2.60
CA GLN A 3 -5.32 15.96 -2.12
C GLN A 3 -4.31 15.08 -2.86
N GLN A 4 -3.32 14.56 -2.13
CA GLN A 4 -2.36 13.60 -2.68
C GLN A 4 -3.14 12.34 -3.07
N THR A 5 -3.34 12.15 -4.37
CA THR A 5 -4.03 10.99 -4.91
C THR A 5 -3.02 9.85 -4.98
N TYR A 6 -3.04 8.97 -3.99
CA TYR A 6 -2.22 7.77 -4.01
C TYR A 6 -2.70 6.83 -5.12
N THR A 7 -1.81 6.46 -6.03
CA THR A 7 -2.09 5.53 -7.13
C THR A 7 -1.58 4.11 -6.85
N SER A 8 -0.70 3.98 -5.86
CA SER A 8 -0.07 2.74 -5.37
C SER A 8 0.24 2.86 -3.88
N ILE A 9 0.40 1.72 -3.19
CA ILE A 9 0.78 1.69 -1.76
C ILE A 9 2.19 2.29 -1.61
N PRO A 10 2.35 3.45 -0.93
CA PRO A 10 3.65 4.11 -0.80
C PRO A 10 4.54 3.40 0.22
N PRO A 11 5.85 3.66 0.22
CA PRO A 11 6.76 3.15 1.25
C PRO A 11 6.38 3.67 2.63
N THR A 12 6.74 2.93 3.70
CA THR A 12 6.45 3.29 5.10
C THR A 12 7.09 4.60 5.56
N SER A 13 7.99 5.17 4.77
CA SER A 13 8.56 6.51 4.96
C SER A 13 7.55 7.64 4.73
N ASP A 14 6.46 7.39 4.02
CA ASP A 14 5.41 8.39 3.76
C ASP A 14 4.53 8.55 5.01
N SER A 15 4.78 9.61 5.78
CA SER A 15 4.07 9.91 7.04
C SER A 15 2.66 10.46 6.84
N VAL A 16 2.28 10.78 5.61
CA VAL A 16 0.93 11.23 5.24
C VAL A 16 0.04 10.02 5.03
N TYR A 17 0.53 8.97 4.38
CA TYR A 17 -0.18 7.70 4.23
C TYR A 17 -0.05 6.81 5.46
N TRP A 18 1.14 6.68 6.02
CA TRP A 18 1.44 5.81 7.15
C TRP A 18 1.41 6.57 8.47
N MET A 19 0.86 5.91 9.48
CA MET A 19 0.84 6.34 10.87
C MET A 19 1.63 5.35 11.70
N LEU A 20 2.58 5.86 12.48
CA LEU A 20 3.26 5.06 13.49
C LEU A 20 2.25 4.70 14.58
N LYS A 21 1.93 3.41 14.70
CA LYS A 21 1.02 2.91 15.73
C LYS A 21 1.74 2.55 17.02
N SER A 22 2.92 1.94 16.89
CA SER A 22 3.72 1.52 18.04
C SER A 22 5.18 1.45 17.62
N SER A 23 6.08 1.82 18.51
CA SER A 23 7.52 1.66 18.33
C SER A 23 8.10 1.14 19.62
N ASP A 24 8.83 0.03 19.54
CA ASP A 24 9.49 -0.61 20.70
C ASP A 24 11.02 -0.41 20.64
N GLY A 25 11.48 0.68 20.04
CA GLY A 25 12.90 1.02 19.87
C GLY A 25 13.66 0.19 18.85
N LYS A 26 13.25 -1.06 18.58
CA LYS A 26 13.82 -1.95 17.54
C LYS A 26 12.92 -2.11 16.33
N THR A 27 11.61 -2.15 16.56
CA THR A 27 10.61 -2.36 15.52
C THR A 27 9.57 -1.26 15.59
N SER A 28 9.28 -0.65 14.45
CA SER A 28 8.23 0.35 14.31
C SER A 28 7.10 -0.22 13.47
N ILE A 29 5.90 -0.21 14.03
CA ILE A 29 4.68 -0.70 13.37
C ILE A 29 3.96 0.48 12.75
N PHE A 30 3.86 0.47 11.42
CA PHE A 30 3.16 1.47 10.65
C PHE A 30 1.82 0.93 10.15
N VAL A 31 0.77 1.73 10.28
CA VAL A 31 -0.57 1.42 9.78
C VAL A 31 -1.04 2.54 8.86
N PRO A 32 -1.82 2.25 7.80
CA PRO A 32 -2.32 3.30 6.93
C PRO A 32 -3.30 4.19 7.70
N ARG A 33 -3.25 5.51 7.46
CA ARG A 33 -4.21 6.48 8.01
C ARG A 33 -5.60 6.24 7.46
N ASP A 34 -5.69 5.96 6.17
CA ASP A 34 -6.94 5.64 5.47
C ASP A 34 -6.94 4.16 5.06
N LYS A 35 -7.69 3.36 5.81
CA LYS A 35 -7.84 1.92 5.56
C LYS A 35 -8.63 1.62 4.28
N GLU A 36 -9.55 2.50 3.89
CA GLU A 36 -10.35 2.30 2.68
C GLU A 36 -9.51 2.57 1.43
N LEU A 37 -8.70 3.63 1.46
CA LEU A 37 -7.71 3.91 0.44
C LEU A 37 -6.70 2.75 0.33
N ASP A 38 -6.16 2.28 1.45
CA ASP A 38 -5.23 1.14 1.47
C ASP A 38 -5.84 -0.13 0.87
N ARG A 39 -7.10 -0.42 1.20
CA ARG A 39 -7.82 -1.54 0.60
C ARG A 39 -7.96 -1.39 -0.92
N LYS A 40 -8.34 -0.21 -1.41
CA LYS A 40 -8.47 0.06 -2.86
C LYS A 40 -7.13 -0.14 -3.58
N LEU A 41 -6.04 0.38 -2.99
CA LEU A 41 -4.69 0.26 -3.54
C LEU A 41 -4.20 -1.19 -3.56
N LYS A 42 -4.45 -1.95 -2.49
CA LYS A 42 -4.15 -3.39 -2.43
C LYS A 42 -4.89 -4.19 -3.49
N VAL A 43 -6.19 -3.95 -3.65
CA VAL A 43 -7.00 -4.64 -4.67
C VAL A 43 -6.46 -4.33 -6.07
N LYS A 44 -6.18 -3.06 -6.37
CA LYS A 44 -5.62 -2.65 -7.66
C LYS A 44 -4.26 -3.31 -7.92
N PHE A 45 -3.38 -3.30 -6.91
CA PHE A 45 -2.07 -3.93 -7.01
C PHE A 45 -2.17 -5.45 -7.24
N GLN A 46 -3.03 -6.14 -6.48
CA GLN A 46 -3.26 -7.57 -6.67
C GLN A 46 -3.82 -7.89 -8.06
N ALA A 47 -4.78 -7.09 -8.55
CA ALA A 47 -5.32 -7.23 -9.90
C ALA A 47 -4.23 -7.03 -10.98
N GLU A 48 -3.37 -6.04 -10.81
CA GLU A 48 -2.24 -5.79 -11.72
C GLU A 48 -1.22 -6.94 -11.69
N VAL A 49 -0.86 -7.44 -10.51
CA VAL A 49 0.04 -8.58 -10.36
C VAL A 49 -0.56 -9.85 -10.98
N ALA A 50 -1.84 -10.12 -10.74
CA ALA A 50 -2.56 -11.25 -11.33
C ALA A 50 -2.62 -11.14 -12.87
N ALA A 51 -2.86 -9.95 -13.42
CA ALA A 51 -2.82 -9.72 -14.86
C ALA A 51 -1.42 -9.98 -15.44
N ARG A 52 -0.35 -9.54 -14.75
CA ARG A 52 1.03 -9.78 -15.19
C ARG A 52 1.46 -11.25 -15.07
N THR A 53 1.00 -11.97 -14.05
CA THR A 53 1.40 -13.36 -13.79
C THR A 53 0.56 -14.39 -14.54
N SER A 54 -0.71 -14.09 -14.85
CA SER A 54 -1.60 -14.98 -15.61
C SER A 54 -1.14 -15.21 -17.05
N VAL A 55 -0.42 -14.26 -17.66
CA VAL A 55 0.11 -14.36 -19.03
C VAL A 55 1.25 -15.40 -19.14
N LYS A 56 1.94 -15.75 -18.03
CA LYS A 56 3.06 -16.70 -18.06
C LYS A 56 2.67 -18.18 -17.92
N ARG A 57 1.39 -18.52 -17.70
CA ARG A 57 0.91 -19.92 -17.76
C ARG A 57 0.36 -20.24 -19.15
N LYS A 58 1.22 -20.32 -20.15
CA LYS A 58 0.95 -21.09 -21.37
C LYS A 58 2.20 -21.88 -21.75
N ARG A 59 2.06 -23.20 -21.64
CA ARG A 59 2.97 -24.30 -21.98
C ARG A 59 4.05 -24.64 -20.95
#